data_AF-A0A836UWG2-F1
#
_entry.id   AF-A0A836UWG2-F1
#
_cell.length_a   1.000
_cell.length_b   1.000
_cell.length_c   1.000
_cell.angle_alpha   90.00
_cell.angle_beta   90.00
_cell.angle_gamma   90.00
#
_symmetry.space_group_name_H-M   'P 1'
#
loop_
_entity.id
_entity.type
_entity.pdbx_description
1 polymer ?
#
loop_
_entity_poly.entity_id
_entity_poly.type
_entity_poly.pdbx_seq_one_letter_code
_entity_poly.pdbx_strand_id
1 'polypeptide(L)'
;IQNENIRNLGFVDNLHEIIYAADLIVSLAGKSTIDESRAYGTPGIFIPIKGHFEQEDNARVEGYEFDDVFKLDSLIQEKLDSKRMQMQTDGAKKTGQIILDYLGANP
;
A
#
# COMPACT_ATOMS: atom_id res chain seq x y z
N ILE A 1 25.72 -0.54 1.79
CA ILE A 1 25.50 0.11 0.46
C ILE A 1 25.50 1.62 0.72
N GLN A 2 26.53 2.34 0.29
CA GLN A 2 26.52 3.81 0.32
C GLN A 2 26.30 4.27 -1.13
N ASN A 3 25.07 4.68 -1.42
CA ASN A 3 24.65 5.29 -2.67
C ASN A 3 23.90 6.57 -2.29
N GLU A 4 24.28 7.71 -2.84
CA GLU A 4 23.68 9.02 -2.53
C GLU A 4 22.18 9.09 -2.86
N ASN A 5 21.71 8.23 -3.77
CA ASN A 5 20.31 8.11 -4.17
C ASN A 5 19.52 7.10 -3.33
N ILE A 6 20.16 6.44 -2.36
CA ILE A 6 19.52 5.43 -1.51
C ILE A 6 19.69 5.82 -0.05
N ARG A 7 18.56 6.03 0.62
CA ARG A 7 18.52 6.25 2.06
C ARG A 7 17.85 5.06 2.73
N ASN A 8 18.59 4.36 3.59
CA ASN A 8 18.01 3.37 4.49
C ASN A 8 17.48 4.10 5.74
N LEU A 9 16.18 4.02 5.97
CA LEU A 9 15.51 4.64 7.12
C LEU A 9 15.44 3.72 8.35
N GLY A 10 15.76 2.44 8.21
CA GLY A 10 15.56 1.45 9.26
C GLY A 10 14.08 1.21 9.57
N PHE A 11 13.77 0.93 10.82
CA PHE A 11 12.38 0.88 11.29
C PHE A 11 11.81 2.30 11.38
N VAL A 12 10.57 2.47 10.94
CA VAL A 12 9.87 3.75 10.94
C VAL A 12 8.58 3.59 11.73
N ASP A 13 8.40 4.40 12.78
CA ASP A 13 7.21 4.35 13.62
C ASP A 13 5.94 4.81 12.87
N ASN A 14 6.08 5.74 11.92
CA ASN A 14 4.98 6.30 11.13
C ASN A 14 5.15 6.00 9.64
N LEU A 15 5.01 4.72 9.27
CA LEU A 15 5.11 4.27 7.87
C LEU A 15 4.06 4.93 6.96
N HIS A 16 2.89 5.24 7.50
CA HIS A 16 1.78 5.86 6.78
C HIS A 16 2.17 7.17 6.09
N GLU A 17 2.94 8.04 6.75
CA GLU A 17 3.41 9.30 6.17
C GLU A 17 4.37 9.08 5.00
N ILE A 18 5.21 8.04 5.07
CA ILE A 18 6.13 7.69 3.99
C ILE A 18 5.34 7.18 2.77
N ILE A 19 4.38 6.30 3.01
CA ILE A 19 3.49 5.75 1.96
C ILE A 19 2.68 6.88 1.32
N TYR A 20 2.16 7.82 2.11
CA TYR A 20 1.43 8.97 1.60
C TYR A 20 2.32 9.91 0.77
N ALA A 21 3.55 10.18 1.22
CA ALA A 21 4.48 11.07 0.53
C ALA A 21 5.09 10.47 -0.74
N ALA A 22 5.24 9.14 -0.83
CA ALA A 22 5.88 8.46 -1.94
C ALA A 22 5.08 8.60 -3.25
N ASP A 23 5.76 8.79 -4.38
CA ASP A 23 5.15 8.78 -5.71
C ASP A 23 4.88 7.35 -6.23
N LEU A 24 5.66 6.39 -5.74
CA LEU A 24 5.52 4.96 -6.04
C LEU A 24 6.07 4.14 -4.88
N ILE A 25 5.37 3.06 -4.54
CA ILE A 25 5.81 2.07 -3.56
C ILE A 25 6.13 0.75 -4.26
N VAL A 26 7.23 0.12 -3.86
CA VAL A 26 7.54 -1.27 -4.22
C VAL A 26 7.64 -2.07 -2.93
N SER A 27 6.82 -3.10 -2.77
CA SER A 27 6.82 -3.91 -1.53
C SER A 27 6.50 -5.38 -1.76
N LEU A 28 6.76 -6.21 -0.74
CA LEU A 28 6.59 -7.66 -0.76
C LEU A 28 5.13 -8.09 -0.56
N ALA A 29 4.18 -7.43 -1.23
CA ALA A 29 2.74 -7.71 -1.18
C ALA A 29 2.17 -7.91 0.25
N GLY A 30 2.67 -7.14 1.22
CA GLY A 30 2.16 -7.13 2.58
C GLY A 30 0.78 -6.47 2.63
N LYS A 31 -0.18 -7.11 3.31
CA LYS A 31 -1.58 -6.69 3.29
C LYS A 31 -1.80 -5.24 3.76
N SER A 32 -1.21 -4.86 4.90
CA SER A 32 -1.34 -3.50 5.44
C SER A 32 -0.75 -2.45 4.49
N THR A 33 0.41 -2.71 3.91
CA THR A 33 1.05 -1.78 2.95
C THR A 33 0.20 -1.60 1.69
N ILE A 34 -0.39 -2.67 1.17
CA ILE A 34 -1.34 -2.61 0.05
C ILE A 34 -2.56 -1.76 0.41
N ASP A 35 -3.16 -2.01 1.57
CA ASP A 35 -4.38 -1.32 1.99
C ASP A 35 -4.14 0.18 2.24
N GLU A 36 -3.00 0.54 2.83
CA GLU A 36 -2.60 1.93 3.02
C GLU A 36 -2.30 2.62 1.68
N SER A 37 -1.58 1.95 0.78
CA SER A 37 -1.33 2.46 -0.58
C SER A 37 -2.64 2.76 -1.31
N ARG A 38 -3.64 1.86 -1.20
CA ARG A 38 -4.98 2.05 -1.77
C ARG A 38 -5.75 3.20 -1.10
N ALA A 39 -5.74 3.25 0.22
CA ALA A 39 -6.42 4.30 0.98
C ALA A 39 -5.89 5.70 0.61
N TYR A 40 -4.57 5.83 0.47
CA TYR A 40 -3.92 7.08 0.08
C TYR A 40 -3.93 7.34 -1.42
N GLY A 41 -4.26 6.34 -2.24
CA GLY A 41 -4.17 6.41 -3.69
C GLY A 41 -2.73 6.50 -4.20
N THR A 42 -1.75 6.10 -3.39
CA THR A 42 -0.35 6.01 -3.81
C THR A 42 -0.19 4.81 -4.76
N PRO A 43 0.40 4.98 -5.96
CA PRO A 43 0.71 3.87 -6.84
C PRO A 43 1.64 2.86 -6.16
N GLY A 44 1.36 1.57 -6.38
CA GLY A 44 2.13 0.48 -5.78
C GLY A 44 2.42 -0.66 -6.75
N ILE A 45 3.59 -1.27 -6.58
CA ILE A 45 4.03 -2.53 -7.19
C ILE A 45 4.21 -3.54 -6.06
N PHE A 46 3.47 -4.65 -6.10
CA PHE A 46 3.35 -5.58 -4.98
C PHE A 46 3.79 -6.99 -5.38
N ILE A 47 5.09 -7.24 -5.36
CA ILE A 47 5.67 -8.51 -5.82
C ILE A 47 5.86 -9.45 -4.63
N PRO A 48 5.25 -10.65 -4.62
CA PRO A 48 5.30 -11.54 -3.48
C PRO A 48 6.62 -12.30 -3.39
N ILE A 49 6.96 -12.84 -2.21
CA ILE A 49 7.98 -13.87 -2.09
C ILE A 49 7.40 -15.20 -2.61
N LYS A 50 8.14 -15.90 -3.48
CA LYS A 50 7.74 -17.21 -3.99
C LYS A 50 7.48 -18.21 -2.86
N GLY A 51 6.33 -18.86 -2.91
CA GLY A 51 5.88 -19.85 -1.91
C GLY A 51 5.30 -19.24 -0.63
N HIS A 52 5.25 -17.91 -0.51
CA HIS A 52 4.54 -17.26 0.59
C HIS A 52 3.07 -17.04 0.22
N PHE A 53 2.26 -18.09 0.44
CA PHE A 53 0.85 -18.16 0.00
C PHE A 53 0.03 -16.86 0.23
N GLU A 54 0.11 -16.26 1.42
CA GLU A 54 -0.64 -15.03 1.72
C GLU A 54 -0.20 -13.82 0.86
N GLN A 55 1.10 -13.66 0.63
CA GLN A 55 1.62 -12.58 -0.20
C GLN A 55 1.28 -12.83 -1.66
N GLU A 56 1.38 -14.08 -2.13
CA GLU A 56 0.98 -14.46 -3.49
C GLU A 56 -0.51 -14.21 -3.73
N ASP A 57 -1.36 -14.44 -2.72
CA ASP A 57 -2.78 -14.12 -2.77
C ASP A 57 -3.05 -12.61 -2.85
N ASN A 58 -2.41 -11.84 -1.96
CA ASN A 58 -2.50 -10.40 -1.96
C ASN A 58 -2.01 -9.80 -3.30
N ALA A 59 -0.84 -10.22 -3.77
CA ALA A 59 -0.24 -9.76 -5.02
C ALA A 59 -1.17 -10.03 -6.21
N ARG A 60 -1.74 -11.24 -6.29
CA ARG A 60 -2.66 -11.61 -7.36
C ARG A 60 -3.92 -10.75 -7.38
N VAL A 61 -4.43 -10.33 -6.22
CA VAL A 61 -5.57 -9.38 -6.14
C VAL A 61 -5.19 -8.00 -6.71
N GLU A 62 -3.93 -7.58 -6.57
CA GLU A 62 -3.40 -6.36 -7.17
C GLU A 62 -2.95 -6.52 -8.63
N GLY A 63 -2.96 -7.74 -9.18
CA GLY A 63 -2.52 -8.05 -10.54
C GLY A 63 -1.02 -8.34 -10.69
N TYR A 64 -0.35 -8.76 -9.61
CA TYR A 64 1.08 -9.09 -9.60
C TYR A 64 1.36 -10.57 -9.31
N GLU A 65 2.51 -11.04 -9.78
CA GLU A 65 3.08 -12.35 -9.49
C GLU A 65 4.58 -12.27 -9.18
N PHE A 66 5.18 -13.37 -8.71
CA PHE A 66 6.60 -13.41 -8.36
C PHE A 66 7.51 -12.99 -9.53
N ASP A 67 7.20 -13.44 -10.75
CA ASP A 67 8.03 -13.20 -11.93
C ASP A 67 8.02 -11.74 -12.40
N ASP A 68 7.15 -10.89 -11.84
CA ASP A 68 7.15 -9.45 -12.13
C ASP A 68 8.38 -8.72 -11.57
N VAL A 69 9.15 -9.34 -10.66
CA VAL A 69 10.46 -8.84 -10.25
C VAL A 69 11.41 -8.62 -11.43
N PHE A 70 11.28 -9.42 -12.49
CA PHE A 70 12.10 -9.32 -13.70
C PHE A 70 11.64 -8.21 -14.65
N LYS A 71 10.55 -7.52 -14.34
CA LYS A 71 9.94 -6.45 -15.15
C LYS A 71 9.87 -5.11 -14.42
N LEU A 72 10.59 -4.96 -13.30
CA LEU A 72 10.51 -3.77 -12.43
C LEU A 72 10.74 -2.46 -13.19
N ASP A 73 11.71 -2.41 -14.12
CA ASP A 73 11.98 -1.18 -14.89
C ASP A 73 10.76 -0.71 -15.68
N SER A 74 10.08 -1.62 -16.39
CA SER A 74 8.85 -1.31 -17.12
C SER A 74 7.68 -0.97 -16.19
N LEU A 75 7.54 -1.68 -15.08
CA LEU A 75 6.46 -1.46 -14.12
C LEU A 75 6.60 -0.10 -13.41
N ILE A 76 7.84 0.30 -13.08
CA ILE A 76 8.12 1.60 -12.47
C ILE A 76 7.72 2.72 -13.42
N GLN A 77 8.09 2.63 -14.71
CA GLN A 77 7.71 3.62 -15.72
C GLN A 77 6.18 3.72 -15.83
N GLU A 78 5.49 2.58 -16.01
CA GLU A 78 4.03 2.53 -16.13
C GLU A 78 3.32 3.15 -14.90
N LYS A 79 3.81 2.83 -13.69
CA LYS A 79 3.17 3.31 -12.45
C LYS A 79 3.47 4.76 -12.13
N LEU A 80 4.64 5.28 -12.48
CA LEU A 80 4.93 6.71 -12.31
C LEU A 80 4.05 7.60 -13.21
N ASP A 81 3.65 7.09 -14.37
CA ASP A 81 2.70 7.77 -15.27
C ASP A 81 1.24 7.70 -14.77
N SER A 82 0.96 6.81 -13.81
CA SER A 82 -0.38 6.64 -13.25
C SER A 82 -0.74 7.76 -12.27
N LYS A 83 -1.96 8.30 -12.38
CA LYS A 83 -2.43 9.33 -11.44
C LYS A 83 -2.77 8.71 -10.10
N ARG A 84 -2.46 9.44 -9.02
CA ARG A 84 -2.98 9.12 -7.68
C ARG A 84 -4.51 9.12 -7.70
N MET A 85 -5.11 8.04 -7.22
CA MET A 85 -6.55 7.91 -7.08
C MET A 85 -6.88 7.69 -5.61
N GLN A 86 -6.88 8.76 -4.82
CA GLN A 86 -7.22 8.69 -3.42
C GLN A 86 -8.68 8.26 -3.26
N MET A 87 -8.91 7.20 -2.49
CA MET A 87 -10.25 6.77 -2.16
C MET A 87 -10.80 7.65 -1.05
N GLN A 88 -11.84 8.44 -1.35
CA GLN A 88 -12.60 9.10 -0.30
C GLN A 88 -13.46 8.05 0.39
N THR A 89 -13.22 7.83 1.69
CA THR A 89 -13.99 6.87 2.49
C THR A 89 -14.49 7.50 3.77
N ASP A 90 -15.77 7.26 4.09
CA ASP A 90 -16.39 7.65 5.35
C ASP A 90 -16.49 6.47 6.33
N GLY A 91 -15.69 5.43 6.12
CA GLY A 91 -15.79 4.16 6.86
C GLY A 91 -15.68 4.36 8.36
N ALA A 92 -14.64 5.06 8.82
CA ALA A 92 -14.43 5.36 10.23
C ALA A 92 -15.59 6.14 10.85
N LYS A 93 -16.13 7.14 10.13
CA LYS A 93 -17.28 7.94 10.59
C LYS A 93 -18.53 7.07 10.72
N LYS A 94 -18.83 6.25 9.72
CA LYS A 94 -19.97 5.32 9.73
C LYS A 94 -19.86 4.30 10.86
N THR A 95 -18.69 3.69 11.03
CA THR A 95 -18.43 2.74 12.12
C THR A 95 -18.55 3.41 13.48
N GLY A 96 -18.03 4.63 13.63
CA GLY A 96 -18.19 5.43 14.84
C GLY A 96 -19.66 5.65 15.19
N GLN A 97 -20.49 6.03 14.21
CA GLN A 97 -21.93 6.18 14.41
C GLN A 97 -22.60 4.88 14.86
N ILE A 98 -22.31 3.76 14.19
CA ILE A 98 -22.88 2.45 14.55
C ILE A 98 -22.52 2.06 15.99
N ILE A 99 -21.27 2.30 16.41
CA ILE A 99 -20.83 2.02 17.78
C ILE A 99 -21.56 2.92 18.78
N LEU A 100 -21.69 4.22 18.49
CA LEU A 100 -22.42 5.17 19.35
C LEU A 100 -23.90 4.77 19.51
N ASP A 101 -24.55 4.42 18.40
CA ASP A 101 -25.94 3.95 18.38
C ASP A 101 -26.09 2.68 19.24
N TYR A 102 -25.16 1.72 19.11
CA TYR A 102 -25.15 0.49 19.90
C TYR A 102 -24.97 0.75 21.40
N LEU A 103 -24.13 1.72 21.76
CA LEU A 103 -23.87 2.08 23.16
C LEU A 103 -24.98 2.94 23.78
N GLY A 104 -26.00 3.35 23.01
CA GLY A 104 -27.04 4.27 23.46
C GLY A 104 -26.51 5.68 23.76
N ALA A 105 -25.28 5.98 23.31
CA ALA A 105 -24.63 7.26 23.45
C ALA A 105 -24.89 8.07 22.17
N ASN A 106 -26.12 8.60 22.03
CA ASN A 106 -26.32 9.69 21.07
C ASN A 106 -25.64 10.95 21.63
N PRO A 107 -24.83 11.68 20.83
CA PRO A 107 -24.39 13.02 21.21
C PRO A 107 -25.57 13.98 21.42
#